data_AF-A0AAD7GDI7-F1
#
_entry.id   AF-A0AAD7GDI7-F1
#
_cell.length_a   1.000
_cell.length_b   1.000
_cell.length_c   1.000
_cell.angle_alpha   90.00
_cell.angle_beta   90.00
_cell.angle_gamma   90.00
#
_symmetry.space_group_name_H-M   'P 1'
#
loop_
_entity.id
_entity.type
_entity.pdbx_description
1 polymer ?
#
loop_
_entity_poly.entity_id
_entity_poly.type
_entity_poly.pdbx_seq_one_letter_code
_entity_poly.pdbx_strand_id
1 'polypeptide(L)'
;MTPTSRDAPETSKTKTLSDAISLLHSLAPEINEITGLPVVLPLDKMGVLKTKRQQAGVLYVGPADETNESTIKLGRIFDLVAQRFRVEGFIKEESRPSVLHCTLINASHRKPRRIPRTFSSREIFDRATVAAASPGPSVPRLPSDLTSTTHLKPEASVQQEREVRVDFGAWAVFEIQLCVMGSHGPENEYVSCASIPLEAN
;
A
#
# COMPACT_ATOMS: atom_id res chain seq x y z
N MET A 1 -39.34 47.29 -12.79
CA MET A 1 -39.31 45.87 -12.36
C MET A 1 -38.44 45.10 -13.34
N THR A 2 -37.17 44.91 -12.99
CA THR A 2 -36.19 44.13 -13.76
C THR A 2 -36.29 42.66 -13.35
N PRO A 3 -36.38 41.70 -14.29
CA PRO A 3 -36.30 40.30 -13.94
C PRO A 3 -34.83 39.89 -13.84
N THR A 4 -34.46 39.41 -12.65
CA THR A 4 -33.15 38.85 -12.32
C THR A 4 -32.91 37.58 -13.14
N SER A 5 -31.78 37.55 -13.86
CA SER A 5 -31.30 36.39 -14.60
C SER A 5 -31.09 35.22 -13.64
N ARG A 6 -31.68 34.06 -13.97
CA ARG A 6 -31.47 32.79 -13.26
C ARG A 6 -30.05 32.31 -13.56
N ASP A 7 -29.25 32.13 -12.51
CA ASP A 7 -28.03 31.34 -12.57
C ASP A 7 -28.34 29.96 -13.13
N ALA A 8 -27.71 29.63 -14.26
CA ALA A 8 -27.69 28.28 -14.79
C ALA A 8 -26.77 27.44 -13.89
N PRO A 9 -27.15 26.20 -13.52
CA PRO A 9 -26.28 25.33 -12.77
C PRO A 9 -25.05 24.99 -13.62
N GLU A 10 -23.86 25.22 -13.08
CA GLU A 10 -22.60 24.78 -13.67
C GLU A 10 -22.67 23.28 -13.95
N THR A 11 -22.67 22.91 -15.23
CA THR A 11 -22.61 21.52 -15.65
C THR A 11 -21.31 20.92 -15.14
N SER A 12 -21.38 20.04 -14.15
CA SER A 12 -20.20 19.30 -13.68
C SER A 12 -19.58 18.55 -14.86
N LYS A 13 -18.43 19.00 -15.37
CA LYS A 13 -17.70 18.29 -16.42
C LYS A 13 -17.48 16.86 -15.97
N THR A 14 -17.95 15.89 -16.76
CA THR A 14 -17.68 14.48 -16.51
C THR A 14 -16.18 14.24 -16.60
N LYS A 15 -15.57 13.84 -15.49
CA LYS A 15 -14.14 13.51 -15.42
C LYS A 15 -13.87 12.27 -16.28
N THR A 16 -12.86 12.35 -17.14
CA THR A 16 -12.49 11.29 -18.07
C THR A 16 -11.20 10.59 -17.66
N LEU A 17 -10.90 9.43 -18.26
CA LEU A 17 -9.60 8.78 -18.11
C LEU A 17 -8.45 9.69 -18.61
N SER A 18 -8.68 10.45 -19.69
CA SER A 18 -7.70 11.40 -20.21
C SER A 18 -7.35 12.48 -19.21
N ASP A 19 -8.33 12.96 -18.44
CA ASP A 19 -8.11 13.95 -17.38
C ASP A 19 -7.26 13.36 -16.24
N ALA A 20 -7.52 12.10 -15.85
CA ALA A 20 -6.75 11.41 -14.81
C ALA A 20 -5.29 11.15 -15.24
N ILE A 21 -5.08 10.76 -16.50
CA ILE A 21 -3.74 10.57 -17.08
C ILE A 21 -2.99 11.90 -17.12
N SER A 22 -3.65 12.97 -17.58
CA SER A 22 -3.07 14.31 -17.61
C SER A 22 -2.68 14.80 -16.21
N LEU A 23 -3.52 14.52 -15.20
CA LEU A 23 -3.21 14.82 -13.81
C LEU A 23 -1.98 14.04 -13.33
N LEU A 24 -1.92 12.72 -13.55
CA LEU A 24 -0.77 11.90 -13.13
C LEU A 24 0.54 12.44 -13.71
N HIS A 25 0.57 12.74 -15.02
CA HIS A 25 1.76 13.29 -15.67
C HIS A 25 2.14 14.67 -15.15
N SER A 26 1.15 15.51 -14.80
CA SER A 26 1.42 16.84 -14.23
C SER A 26 2.13 16.78 -12.87
N LEU A 27 2.03 15.66 -12.14
CA LEU A 27 2.68 15.45 -10.85
C LEU A 27 4.12 14.96 -10.96
N ALA A 28 4.58 14.56 -12.16
CA ALA A 28 5.91 13.98 -12.33
C ALA A 28 7.05 14.88 -11.79
N PRO A 29 7.06 16.21 -11.98
CA PRO A 29 8.13 17.06 -11.43
C PRO A 29 8.16 17.05 -9.91
N GLU A 30 7.01 17.19 -9.24
CA GLU A 30 6.90 17.17 -7.77
C GLU A 30 7.31 15.79 -7.21
N ILE A 31 6.96 14.71 -7.91
CA ILE A 31 7.32 13.35 -7.51
C ILE A 31 8.82 13.10 -7.63
N ASN A 32 9.45 13.56 -8.72
CA ASN A 32 10.89 13.43 -8.93
C ASN A 32 11.71 14.26 -7.92
N GLU A 33 11.17 15.40 -7.47
CA GLU A 33 11.78 16.18 -6.40
C GLU A 33 11.75 15.43 -5.05
N ILE A 34 10.68 14.67 -4.77
CA ILE A 34 10.58 13.85 -3.55
C ILE A 34 11.55 12.67 -3.58
N THR A 35 11.70 11.99 -4.72
CA THR A 35 12.57 10.81 -4.81
C THR A 35 14.04 11.20 -4.67
N GLY A 36 14.55 12.06 -5.56
CA GLY A 36 15.93 12.56 -5.64
C GLY A 36 17.02 11.49 -5.85
N LEU A 37 16.77 10.24 -5.44
CA LEU A 37 17.61 9.06 -5.49
C LEU A 37 16.73 7.82 -5.71
N PRO A 38 17.29 6.67 -6.13
CA PRO A 38 16.55 5.42 -6.23
C PRO A 38 15.87 5.07 -4.90
N VAL A 39 14.57 4.81 -4.95
CA VAL A 39 13.78 4.40 -3.79
C VAL A 39 13.83 2.88 -3.68
N VAL A 40 14.28 2.36 -2.53
CA VAL A 40 14.37 0.92 -2.27
C VAL A 40 13.56 0.58 -1.03
N LEU A 41 12.51 -0.22 -1.19
CA LEU A 41 11.56 -0.55 -0.14
C LEU A 41 11.82 -1.96 0.41
N PRO A 42 12.19 -2.12 1.70
CA PRO A 42 12.21 -3.41 2.34
C PRO A 42 10.78 -3.93 2.56
N LEU A 43 10.57 -5.22 2.32
CA LEU A 43 9.33 -5.93 2.66
C LEU A 43 9.62 -6.88 3.84
N ASP A 44 9.75 -6.31 5.03
CA ASP A 44 10.23 -7.01 6.24
C ASP A 44 9.22 -7.05 7.40
N LYS A 45 8.00 -6.55 7.16
CA LYS A 45 6.83 -6.67 8.04
C LYS A 45 5.79 -7.58 7.39
N MET A 46 5.20 -8.50 8.14
CA MET A 46 4.00 -9.22 7.74
C MET A 46 2.84 -8.87 8.68
N GLY A 47 1.67 -8.59 8.10
CA GLY A 47 0.47 -8.25 8.84
C GLY A 47 -0.81 -8.76 8.17
N VAL A 48 -1.94 -8.54 8.83
CA VAL A 48 -3.26 -8.93 8.32
C VAL A 48 -4.26 -7.79 8.40
N LEU A 49 -5.23 -7.75 7.48
CA LEU A 49 -6.37 -6.82 7.56
C LEU A 49 -7.70 -7.58 7.62
N LYS A 50 -8.75 -6.85 8.07
CA LYS A 50 -10.13 -7.34 8.19
C LYS A 50 -10.23 -8.54 9.15
N THR A 51 -9.63 -8.43 10.33
CA THR A 51 -9.64 -9.49 11.33
C THR A 51 -10.94 -9.52 12.13
N LYS A 52 -11.54 -10.71 12.27
CA LYS A 52 -12.59 -10.99 13.25
C LYS A 52 -12.26 -12.31 13.95
N ARG A 53 -12.15 -12.32 15.28
CA ARG A 53 -11.84 -13.56 16.05
C ARG A 53 -10.61 -14.32 15.51
N GLN A 54 -9.52 -13.61 15.21
CA GLN A 54 -8.27 -14.16 14.62
C GLN A 54 -8.44 -14.78 13.21
N GLN A 55 -9.57 -14.54 12.56
CA GLN A 55 -9.80 -14.88 11.17
C GLN A 55 -9.56 -13.63 10.32
N ALA A 56 -8.56 -13.69 9.44
CA ALA A 56 -8.16 -12.59 8.58
C ALA A 56 -8.67 -12.77 7.15
N GLY A 57 -8.95 -11.64 6.49
CA GLY A 57 -9.37 -11.60 5.09
C GLY A 57 -8.24 -11.25 4.13
N VAL A 58 -7.23 -10.52 4.60
CA VAL A 58 -6.09 -10.06 3.78
C VAL A 58 -4.79 -10.33 4.53
N LEU A 59 -3.79 -10.87 3.84
CA LEU A 59 -2.41 -11.01 4.31
C LEU A 59 -1.57 -10.06 3.47
N TYR A 60 -0.71 -9.30 4.12
CA TYR A 60 0.17 -8.37 3.44
C TYR A 60 1.59 -8.41 4.00
N VAL A 61 2.53 -7.91 3.22
CA VAL A 61 3.86 -7.53 3.66
C VAL A 61 4.13 -6.06 3.39
N GLY A 62 5.02 -5.43 4.13
CA GLY A 62 5.37 -4.03 3.97
C GLY A 62 6.65 -3.67 4.71
N PRO A 63 7.08 -2.40 4.67
CA PRO A 63 8.21 -1.95 5.47
C PRO A 63 7.82 -1.96 6.94
N ALA A 64 8.72 -2.45 7.79
CA ALA A 64 8.55 -2.40 9.24
C ALA A 64 9.17 -1.16 9.88
N ASP A 65 10.17 -0.55 9.22
CA ASP A 65 10.72 0.73 9.64
C ASP A 65 10.05 1.87 8.87
N GLU A 66 9.11 2.53 9.55
CA GLU A 66 8.40 3.71 9.04
C GLU A 66 9.30 4.97 9.03
N THR A 67 10.44 4.93 9.73
CA THR A 67 11.41 6.03 9.76
C THR A 67 12.46 5.93 8.65
N ASN A 68 12.48 4.81 7.91
CA ASN A 68 13.36 4.64 6.76
C ASN A 68 13.08 5.69 5.69
N GLU A 69 14.14 6.28 5.13
CA GLU A 69 14.04 7.35 4.13
C GLU A 69 13.18 6.96 2.92
N SER A 70 13.34 5.74 2.39
CA SER A 70 12.55 5.26 1.25
C SER A 70 11.08 5.09 1.61
N THR A 71 10.77 4.60 2.82
CA THR A 71 9.39 4.50 3.32
C THR A 71 8.75 5.89 3.45
N ILE A 72 9.47 6.86 4.00
CA ILE A 72 9.00 8.25 4.13
C ILE A 72 8.75 8.88 2.76
N LYS A 73 9.67 8.70 1.80
CA LYS A 73 9.53 9.23 0.43
C LYS A 73 8.31 8.66 -0.27
N LEU A 74 8.09 7.34 -0.21
CA LEU A 74 6.89 6.72 -0.78
C LEU A 74 5.62 7.17 -0.08
N GLY A 75 5.64 7.35 1.24
CA GLY A 75 4.52 7.94 1.99
C GLY A 75 4.15 9.32 1.46
N ARG A 76 5.14 10.20 1.27
CA ARG A 76 4.93 11.55 0.71
C ARG A 76 4.38 11.52 -0.71
N ILE A 77 4.92 10.65 -1.57
CA ILE A 77 4.42 10.46 -2.94
C ILE A 77 2.96 10.00 -2.92
N PHE A 78 2.65 9.02 -2.08
CA PHE A 78 1.29 8.51 -1.93
C PHE A 78 0.33 9.63 -1.47
N ASP A 79 0.70 10.40 -0.46
CA ASP A 79 -0.12 11.50 0.05
C ASP A 79 -0.33 12.59 -1.01
N LEU A 80 0.72 12.97 -1.75
CA LEU A 80 0.64 13.92 -2.85
C LEU A 80 -0.36 13.46 -3.90
N VAL A 81 -0.20 12.23 -4.41
CA VAL A 81 -1.07 11.68 -5.45
C VAL A 81 -2.50 11.56 -4.93
N ALA A 82 -2.71 10.99 -3.75
CA ALA A 82 -4.04 10.81 -3.16
C ALA A 82 -4.74 12.16 -2.93
N GLN A 83 -4.03 13.16 -2.43
CA GLN A 83 -4.56 14.50 -2.21
C GLN A 83 -4.96 15.16 -3.53
N ARG A 84 -4.07 15.16 -4.54
CA ARG A 84 -4.32 15.79 -5.84
C ARG A 84 -5.50 15.15 -6.57
N PHE A 85 -5.55 13.82 -6.60
CA PHE A 85 -6.66 13.09 -7.20
C PHE A 85 -7.98 13.28 -6.42
N ARG A 86 -7.94 13.50 -5.10
CA ARG A 86 -9.13 13.84 -4.31
C ARG A 86 -9.64 15.25 -4.62
N VAL A 87 -8.75 16.24 -4.64
CA VAL A 87 -9.10 17.64 -4.96
C VAL A 87 -9.71 17.74 -6.37
N GLU A 88 -9.18 16.98 -7.32
CA GLU A 88 -9.71 16.91 -8.68
C GLU A 88 -10.97 16.05 -8.84
N GLY A 89 -11.46 15.44 -7.76
CA GLY A 89 -12.70 14.67 -7.73
C GLY A 89 -12.61 13.27 -8.32
N PHE A 90 -11.40 12.72 -8.53
CA PHE A 90 -11.19 11.34 -8.99
C PHE A 90 -11.29 10.32 -7.86
N ILE A 91 -10.89 10.70 -6.64
CA ILE A 91 -10.93 9.84 -5.45
C ILE A 91 -11.95 10.40 -4.46
N LYS A 92 -12.84 9.53 -3.97
CA LYS A 92 -13.77 9.87 -2.88
C LYS A 92 -13.00 9.99 -1.57
N GLU A 93 -13.55 10.76 -0.64
CA GLU A 93 -12.97 10.85 0.70
C GLU A 93 -12.94 9.46 1.36
N GLU A 94 -11.73 8.98 1.64
CA GLU A 94 -11.47 7.73 2.34
C GLU A 94 -10.90 8.06 3.71
N SER A 95 -11.66 7.75 4.76
CA SER A 95 -11.30 8.06 6.16
C SER A 95 -10.32 7.08 6.78
N ARG A 96 -9.82 6.11 6.00
CA ARG A 96 -8.94 5.05 6.50
C ARG A 96 -7.49 5.53 6.47
N PRO A 97 -6.72 5.29 7.54
CA PRO A 97 -5.29 5.50 7.52
C PRO A 97 -4.65 4.68 6.39
N SER A 98 -3.77 5.32 5.65
CA SER A 98 -3.07 4.66 4.54
C SER A 98 -1.91 3.85 5.09
N VAL A 99 -1.90 2.55 4.80
CA VAL A 99 -0.82 1.64 5.18
C VAL A 99 -0.10 1.23 3.92
N LEU A 100 1.19 1.52 3.82
CA LEU A 100 2.02 1.05 2.70
C LEU A 100 2.22 -0.46 2.83
N HIS A 101 1.65 -1.21 1.89
CA HIS A 101 1.73 -2.67 1.90
C HIS A 101 1.61 -3.28 0.50
N CYS A 102 2.17 -4.48 0.36
CA CYS A 102 1.98 -5.41 -0.74
C CYS A 102 1.05 -6.53 -0.28
N THR A 103 -0.13 -6.67 -0.91
CA THR A 103 -1.08 -7.74 -0.59
C THR A 103 -0.60 -9.07 -1.19
N LEU A 104 -0.41 -10.09 -0.33
CA LEU A 104 -0.06 -11.45 -0.76
C LEU A 104 -1.28 -12.33 -0.95
N ILE A 105 -2.26 -12.21 -0.04
CA ILE A 105 -3.49 -13.02 -0.07
C ILE A 105 -4.67 -12.11 0.17
N ASN A 106 -5.69 -12.21 -0.69
CA ASN A 106 -7.00 -11.63 -0.43
C ASN A 106 -8.08 -12.70 -0.55
N ALA A 107 -8.64 -13.08 0.61
CA ALA A 107 -9.62 -14.14 0.75
C ALA A 107 -10.95 -13.86 0.04
N SER A 108 -11.28 -12.60 -0.29
CA SER A 108 -12.52 -12.26 -1.00
C SER A 108 -12.57 -12.82 -2.42
N HIS A 109 -11.42 -13.17 -3.01
CA HIS A 109 -11.33 -13.75 -4.35
C HIS A 109 -11.47 -15.28 -4.37
N ARG A 110 -11.48 -15.94 -3.21
CA ARG A 110 -11.59 -17.41 -3.12
C ARG A 110 -12.96 -17.89 -3.61
N LYS A 111 -12.97 -19.00 -4.36
CA LYS A 111 -14.17 -19.73 -4.78
C LYS A 111 -14.36 -20.98 -3.90
N PRO A 112 -15.60 -21.43 -3.62
CA PRO A 112 -16.88 -20.80 -3.93
C PRO A 112 -17.18 -19.59 -3.03
N ARG A 113 -17.82 -18.55 -3.57
CA ARG A 113 -18.04 -17.26 -2.90
C ARG A 113 -19.13 -17.26 -1.81
N ARG A 114 -19.79 -18.40 -1.55
CA ARG A 114 -20.93 -18.47 -0.62
C ARG A 114 -20.53 -18.36 0.86
N ILE A 115 -19.27 -18.62 1.20
CA ILE A 115 -18.76 -18.55 2.57
C ILE A 115 -17.44 -17.77 2.55
N PRO A 116 -17.29 -16.68 3.31
CA PRO A 116 -16.01 -16.01 3.48
C PRO A 116 -14.95 -17.00 3.97
N ARG A 117 -14.01 -17.37 3.10
CA ARG A 117 -12.91 -18.26 3.45
C ARG A 117 -11.74 -17.47 3.98
N THR A 118 -11.92 -16.90 5.16
CA THR A 118 -10.84 -16.32 5.96
C THR A 118 -9.77 -17.37 6.27
N PHE A 119 -8.67 -16.91 6.84
CA PHE A 119 -7.61 -17.79 7.32
C PHE A 119 -7.21 -17.42 8.75
N SER A 120 -6.67 -18.39 9.50
CA SER A 120 -6.18 -18.16 10.85
C SER A 120 -4.93 -17.29 10.80
N SER A 121 -5.03 -16.04 11.28
CA SER A 121 -3.86 -15.15 11.37
C SER A 121 -2.84 -15.69 12.36
N ARG A 122 -3.31 -16.32 13.45
CA ARG A 122 -2.45 -16.96 14.45
C ARG A 122 -1.56 -18.04 13.84
N GLU A 123 -2.14 -18.98 13.09
CA GLU A 123 -1.36 -20.07 12.48
C GLU A 123 -0.31 -19.55 11.51
N ILE A 124 -0.65 -18.53 10.70
CA ILE A 124 0.30 -17.91 9.78
C ILE A 124 1.46 -17.26 10.55
N PHE A 125 1.16 -16.47 11.58
CA PHE A 125 2.18 -15.78 12.36
C PHE A 125 3.07 -16.74 13.15
N ASP A 126 2.51 -17.79 13.74
CA ASP A 126 3.28 -18.80 14.45
C ASP A 126 4.23 -19.53 13.47
N ARG A 127 3.78 -19.85 12.25
CA ARG A 127 4.62 -20.42 11.20
C ARG A 127 5.70 -19.47 10.69
N ALA A 128 5.36 -18.20 10.45
CA ALA A 128 6.30 -17.18 10.01
C ALA A 128 7.41 -16.95 11.05
N THR A 129 7.05 -16.94 12.33
CA THR A 129 8.01 -16.80 13.44
C THR A 129 9.01 -17.96 13.48
N VAL A 130 8.52 -19.19 13.33
CA VAL A 130 9.39 -20.39 13.29
C VAL A 130 10.30 -20.38 12.06
N ALA A 131 9.78 -19.96 10.90
CA ALA A 131 10.56 -19.84 9.67
C ALA A 131 11.66 -18.79 9.80
N ALA A 132 11.36 -17.62 10.39
CA ALA A 132 12.32 -16.54 10.60
C ALA A 132 13.42 -16.92 11.62
N ALA A 133 13.12 -17.79 12.58
CA ALA A 133 14.08 -18.29 13.56
C ALA A 133 14.95 -19.45 13.03
N SER A 134 14.62 -20.03 11.87
CA SER A 134 15.41 -21.12 11.29
C SER A 134 16.60 -20.55 10.50
N PRO A 135 17.84 -21.02 10.75
CA PRO A 135 18.99 -20.58 9.97
C PRO A 135 18.88 -21.13 8.53
N GLY A 136 18.44 -20.27 7.61
CA GLY A 136 18.60 -20.51 6.16
C GLY A 136 20.08 -20.44 5.75
N PRO A 137 20.45 -20.89 4.54
CA PRO A 137 21.82 -20.80 4.06
C PRO A 137 22.28 -19.34 4.03
N SER A 138 23.37 -19.08 4.73
CA SER A 138 23.90 -17.78 5.10
C SER A 138 24.29 -16.94 3.89
N VAL A 139 23.55 -15.85 3.64
CA VAL A 139 24.09 -14.68 2.95
C VAL A 139 24.76 -13.81 4.03
N PRO A 140 26.01 -13.33 3.87
CA PRO A 140 26.68 -12.55 4.91
C PRO A 140 25.94 -11.22 5.14
N ARG A 141 25.29 -11.07 6.29
CA ARG A 141 24.77 -9.77 6.77
C ARG A 141 25.80 -9.15 7.71
N LEU A 142 26.14 -7.88 7.47
CA LEU A 142 26.89 -7.04 8.40
C LEU A 142 26.12 -6.90 9.74
N PRO A 143 26.81 -6.76 10.88
CA PRO A 143 26.17 -6.69 12.18
C PRO A 143 25.47 -5.32 12.35
N SER A 144 24.20 -5.35 12.71
CA SER A 144 23.54 -4.22 13.36
C SER A 144 22.94 -4.73 14.66
N ASP A 145 23.62 -4.39 15.74
CA ASP A 145 23.13 -4.52 17.11
C ASP A 145 21.81 -3.75 17.25
N LEU A 146 20.81 -4.40 17.85
CA LEU A 146 20.02 -3.89 18.98
C LEU A 146 18.94 -4.93 19.34
N THR A 147 19.20 -5.62 20.45
CA THR A 147 18.27 -6.49 21.17
C THR A 147 17.01 -5.73 21.58
N SER A 148 15.84 -6.13 21.09
CA SER A 148 14.55 -5.69 21.64
C SER A 148 13.97 -6.78 22.54
N THR A 149 14.18 -6.61 23.84
CA THR A 149 13.62 -7.39 24.93
C THR A 149 12.10 -7.19 25.00
N THR A 150 11.34 -8.26 24.91
CA THR A 150 9.88 -8.29 25.11
C THR A 150 9.51 -7.92 26.55
N HIS A 151 8.92 -6.73 26.76
CA HIS A 151 8.22 -6.38 28.00
C HIS A 151 6.71 -6.59 27.82
N LEU A 152 6.17 -7.58 28.52
CA LEU A 152 4.74 -7.82 28.67
C LEU A 152 4.15 -6.81 29.66
N LYS A 153 3.05 -6.16 29.27
CA LYS A 153 2.11 -5.51 30.20
C LYS A 153 0.68 -5.86 29.76
N PRO A 154 -0.19 -6.38 30.65
CA PRO A 154 -1.55 -6.74 30.29
C PRO A 154 -2.52 -5.60 30.67
N GLU A 155 -3.03 -4.86 29.69
CA GLU A 155 -4.22 -4.01 29.86
C GLU A 155 -5.16 -4.16 28.65
N ALA A 156 -6.46 -4.10 28.94
CA ALA A 156 -7.52 -4.70 28.15
C ALA A 156 -8.02 -3.85 26.97
N SER A 157 -8.36 -4.57 25.89
CA SER A 157 -9.32 -4.24 24.81
C SER A 157 -8.95 -3.24 23.71
N VAL A 158 -7.91 -3.57 22.95
CA VAL A 158 -7.92 -3.44 21.47
C VAL A 158 -7.32 -4.73 20.93
N GLN A 159 -7.95 -5.37 19.94
CA GLN A 159 -7.38 -6.52 19.24
C GLN A 159 -6.13 -6.03 18.52
N GLN A 160 -4.97 -6.10 19.19
CA GLN A 160 -3.70 -5.69 18.61
C GLN A 160 -3.45 -6.60 17.40
N GLU A 161 -3.53 -6.01 16.21
CA GLU A 161 -3.17 -6.66 14.96
C GLU A 161 -1.72 -7.09 15.11
N ARG A 162 -1.52 -8.39 15.37
CA ARG A 162 -0.18 -8.96 15.53
C ARG A 162 0.53 -8.79 14.20
N GLU A 163 1.69 -8.15 14.21
CA GLU A 163 2.61 -8.08 13.08
C GLU A 163 3.84 -8.94 13.40
N VAL A 164 4.48 -9.51 12.38
CA VAL A 164 5.67 -10.36 12.54
C VAL A 164 6.75 -9.92 11.57
N ARG A 165 8.00 -9.93 12.02
CA ARG A 165 9.17 -9.68 11.17
C ARG A 165 9.39 -10.83 10.21
N VAL A 166 9.60 -10.50 8.94
CA VAL A 166 9.87 -11.45 7.85
C VAL A 166 10.98 -10.87 6.95
N ASP A 167 11.45 -11.61 5.96
CA ASP A 167 12.37 -11.10 4.94
C ASP A 167 11.88 -11.52 3.55
N PHE A 168 11.15 -10.62 2.87
CA PHE A 168 10.78 -10.75 1.47
C PHE A 168 11.74 -9.95 0.56
N GLY A 169 12.90 -9.57 1.07
CA GLY A 169 13.90 -8.78 0.38
C GLY A 169 13.56 -7.30 0.31
N ALA A 170 14.35 -6.58 -0.49
CA ALA A 170 14.20 -5.16 -0.76
C ALA A 170 14.02 -4.93 -2.26
N TRP A 171 13.10 -4.04 -2.60
CA TRP A 171 12.63 -3.85 -3.97
C TRP A 171 12.80 -2.40 -4.40
N ALA A 172 13.48 -2.20 -5.52
CA ALA A 172 13.58 -0.87 -6.14
C ALA A 172 12.23 -0.47 -6.74
N VAL A 173 11.83 0.78 -6.56
CA VAL A 173 10.61 1.35 -7.12
C VAL A 173 10.98 2.19 -8.33
N PHE A 174 10.46 1.80 -9.50
CA PHE A 174 10.87 2.39 -10.78
C PHE A 174 9.83 3.31 -11.40
N GLU A 175 8.55 3.16 -11.05
CA GLU A 175 7.47 3.94 -11.65
C GLU A 175 6.22 3.92 -10.79
N ILE A 176 5.31 4.85 -11.09
CA ILE A 176 3.94 4.87 -10.58
C ILE A 176 3.01 4.69 -11.77
N GLN A 177 2.04 3.80 -11.64
CA GLN A 177 1.11 3.46 -12.71
C GLN A 177 -0.34 3.77 -12.35
N LEU A 178 -1.13 4.16 -13.34
CA LEU A 178 -2.59 4.18 -13.27
C LEU A 178 -3.11 2.90 -13.95
N CYS A 179 -3.71 1.99 -13.18
CA CYS A 179 -4.10 0.67 -13.69
C CYS A 179 -5.61 0.42 -13.69
N VAL A 180 -6.07 -0.42 -14.63
CA VAL A 180 -7.47 -0.87 -14.70
C VAL A 180 -7.71 -2.05 -13.76
N MET A 181 -8.51 -1.82 -12.71
CA MET A 181 -8.90 -2.89 -11.78
C MET A 181 -9.67 -4.01 -12.47
N GLY A 182 -9.26 -5.26 -12.23
CA GLY A 182 -9.88 -6.48 -12.79
C GLY A 182 -9.47 -6.81 -14.22
N SER A 183 -8.55 -6.04 -14.80
CA SER A 183 -7.85 -6.38 -16.03
C SER A 183 -6.66 -7.32 -15.75
N HIS A 184 -6.20 -8.02 -16.79
CA HIS A 184 -5.08 -8.95 -16.70
C HIS A 184 -4.22 -8.83 -17.97
N GLY A 185 -2.96 -8.45 -17.82
CA GLY A 185 -1.94 -8.46 -18.86
C GLY A 185 -1.30 -9.84 -19.07
N PRO A 186 -0.27 -9.93 -19.93
CA PRO A 186 0.39 -11.20 -20.26
C PRO A 186 0.99 -11.94 -19.06
N GLU A 187 1.49 -11.22 -18.06
CA GLU A 187 2.11 -11.74 -16.83
C GLU A 187 1.13 -11.71 -15.64
N ASN A 188 -0.17 -11.62 -15.92
CA ASN A 188 -1.25 -11.53 -14.93
C ASN A 188 -1.17 -10.27 -14.04
N GLU A 189 -0.47 -9.24 -14.51
CA GLU A 189 -0.46 -7.88 -13.97
C GLU A 189 -1.75 -7.12 -14.33
N TYR A 190 -2.04 -6.03 -13.63
CA TYR A 190 -3.08 -5.12 -14.09
C TYR A 190 -2.61 -4.37 -15.34
N VAL A 191 -3.52 -4.16 -16.30
CA VAL A 191 -3.26 -3.34 -17.48
C VAL A 191 -3.09 -1.88 -17.06
N SER A 192 -1.92 -1.32 -17.32
CA SER A 192 -1.59 0.09 -17.11
C SER A 192 -2.17 0.97 -18.23
N CYS A 193 -2.82 2.07 -17.84
CA CYS A 193 -3.31 3.11 -18.75
C CYS A 193 -2.27 4.23 -18.96
N ALA A 194 -1.42 4.47 -17.96
CA ALA A 194 -0.37 5.48 -17.97
C ALA A 194 0.62 5.18 -16.84
N SER A 195 1.86 5.62 -17.00
CA SER A 195 2.86 5.59 -15.94
C SER A 195 3.73 6.83 -15.95
N ILE A 196 4.36 7.08 -14.80
CA ILE A 196 5.44 8.05 -14.65
C ILE A 196 6.66 7.34 -14.05
N PRO A 197 7.85 7.48 -14.66
CA PRO A 197 9.06 6.90 -14.10
C PRO A 197 9.49 7.65 -12.83
N LEU A 198 10.09 6.92 -11.90
CA LEU A 198 10.82 7.48 -10.77
C LEU A 198 12.30 7.48 -11.15
N GLU A 199 12.75 8.59 -11.73
CA GLU A 199 14.15 8.72 -12.12
C GLU A 199 15.04 8.95 -10.90
N ALA A 200 16.21 8.32 -10.91
CA ALA A 200 17.31 8.71 -10.05
C ALA A 200 18.07 9.81 -10.78
N ASN A 201 18.00 11.04 -10.28
CA ASN A 201 18.83 12.14 -10.76
C ASN A 201 20.32 11.87 -10.54
#